data_AF-A0A7X2TVH9-F1
#
_entry.id   AF-A0A7X2TVH9-F1
#
_cell.length_a   1.000
_cell.length_b   1.000
_cell.length_c   1.000
_cell.angle_alpha   90.00
_cell.angle_beta   90.00
_cell.angle_gamma   90.00
#
_symmetry.space_group_name_H-M   'P 1'
#
loop_
_entity.id
_entity.type
_entity.pdbx_description
1 polymer ?
#
loop_
_entity_poly.entity_id
_entity_poly.type
_entity_poly.pdbx_seq_one_letter_code
_entity_poly.pdbx_strand_id
1 'polypeptide(L)'
;SRMNWVRIESEVLRDSILALSGGLNREAGGPGMFFRVKDEVAQGFQMFKWYPSDEKAQLRRSIYSFQRRSLSMPLMEVFDAANMSESCSRRSVTTVAPQALTLLNGELTAVESKRFAARVVELAGADPVRQIGKAFSLALLREPANGELQAARALYEGRSPEEALTRLGTVLFNLNEFLYLE
;
A
#
# COMPACT_ATOMS: atom_id res chain seq x y z
N SER A 1 -23.34 -21.04 -1.34
CA SER A 1 -23.48 -19.57 -1.21
C SER A 1 -22.28 -18.95 -1.91
N ARG A 2 -22.46 -18.14 -2.96
CA ARG A 2 -21.36 -17.36 -3.54
C ARG A 2 -21.33 -16.04 -2.79
N MET A 3 -20.29 -15.80 -2.03
CA MET A 3 -20.09 -14.53 -1.34
C MET A 3 -19.70 -13.47 -2.39
N ASN A 4 -20.26 -12.27 -2.27
CA ASN A 4 -19.94 -11.18 -3.17
C ASN A 4 -18.59 -10.60 -2.76
N TRP A 5 -17.71 -10.37 -3.74
CA TRP A 5 -16.41 -9.75 -3.49
C TRP A 5 -16.56 -8.40 -2.78
N VAL A 6 -15.80 -8.19 -1.71
CA VAL A 6 -15.81 -6.97 -0.92
C VAL A 6 -14.45 -6.28 -1.06
N ARG A 7 -14.43 -5.05 -1.56
CA ARG A 7 -13.19 -4.24 -1.60
C ARG A 7 -12.76 -3.90 -0.18
N ILE A 8 -11.49 -4.14 0.14
CA ILE A 8 -10.93 -3.78 1.45
C ILE A 8 -10.93 -2.25 1.66
N GLU A 9 -11.05 -1.84 2.92
CA GLU A 9 -10.99 -0.44 3.30
C GLU A 9 -9.59 0.16 3.10
N SER A 10 -9.54 1.48 2.93
CA SER A 10 -8.29 2.19 2.66
C SER A 10 -7.20 2.00 3.73
N GLU A 11 -7.61 1.90 4.99
CA GLU A 11 -6.73 1.71 6.14
C GLU A 11 -6.14 0.30 6.12
N VAL A 12 -6.94 -0.70 5.76
CA VAL A 12 -6.51 -2.08 5.59
C VAL A 12 -5.57 -2.19 4.41
N LEU A 13 -5.89 -1.55 3.28
CA LEU A 13 -5.01 -1.51 2.10
C LEU A 13 -3.62 -0.96 2.44
N ARG A 14 -3.56 0.22 3.07
CA ARG A 14 -2.30 0.82 3.48
C ARG A 14 -1.53 -0.07 4.46
N ASP A 15 -2.20 -0.58 5.49
CA ASP A 15 -1.55 -1.41 6.51
C ASP A 15 -1.06 -2.74 5.93
N SER A 16 -1.78 -3.32 4.95
CA SER A 16 -1.37 -4.52 4.21
C SER A 16 -0.10 -4.27 3.39
N ILE A 17 -0.03 -3.17 2.65
CA ILE A 17 1.18 -2.80 1.89
C ILE A 17 2.39 -2.66 2.83
N LEU A 18 2.24 -1.94 3.95
CA LEU A 18 3.30 -1.78 4.96
C LEU A 18 3.68 -3.12 5.63
N ALA A 19 2.71 -4.01 5.86
CA ALA A 19 2.97 -5.30 6.48
C ALA A 19 3.76 -6.23 5.55
N LEU A 20 3.42 -6.23 4.25
CA LEU A 20 4.08 -7.03 3.23
C LEU A 20 5.51 -6.55 2.97
N SER A 21 5.70 -5.24 2.89
CA SER A 21 7.04 -4.65 2.75
C SER A 21 7.93 -4.88 3.97
N GLY A 22 7.35 -5.23 5.13
CA GLY A 22 8.05 -5.38 6.40
C GLY A 22 8.23 -4.07 7.16
N GLY A 23 7.69 -2.96 6.65
CA GLY A 23 7.77 -1.65 7.28
C GLY A 23 6.80 -1.43 8.44
N LEU A 24 5.68 -2.17 8.52
CA LEU A 24 4.60 -1.87 9.46
C LEU A 24 5.06 -1.86 10.93
N ASN A 25 4.98 -0.68 11.55
CA ASN A 25 5.17 -0.50 12.98
C ASN A 25 3.88 -0.85 13.74
N ARG A 26 3.97 -1.91 14.56
CA ARG A 26 2.86 -2.46 15.37
C ARG A 26 2.80 -1.94 16.80
N GLU A 27 3.61 -0.95 17.17
CA GLU A 27 3.61 -0.33 18.50
C GLU A 27 2.22 0.18 18.88
N ALA A 28 1.75 -0.22 20.07
CA ALA A 28 0.43 0.10 20.57
C ALA A 28 0.42 1.34 21.47
N GLY A 29 -0.64 2.15 21.39
CA GLY A 29 -0.76 3.38 22.18
C GLY A 29 0.22 4.48 21.73
N GLY A 30 0.45 5.49 22.57
CA GLY A 30 1.34 6.61 22.24
C GLY A 30 0.70 7.67 21.33
N PRO A 31 1.49 8.68 20.90
CA PRO A 31 0.98 9.80 20.10
C PRO A 31 0.56 9.36 18.70
N GLY A 32 -0.40 10.09 18.14
CA GLY A 32 -0.79 9.94 16.73
C GLY A 32 0.32 10.35 15.77
N MET A 33 0.30 9.77 14.57
CA MET A 33 1.18 10.10 13.46
C MET A 33 0.52 11.15 12.55
N PHE A 34 1.23 12.23 12.27
CA PHE A 34 0.86 13.20 11.25
C PHE A 34 1.45 12.76 9.93
N PHE A 35 0.60 12.39 8.97
CA PHE A 35 1.06 11.88 7.68
C PHE A 35 1.78 12.95 6.84
N ARG A 36 2.62 12.49 5.91
CA ARG A 36 3.30 13.38 4.96
C ARG A 36 2.30 14.06 4.04
N VAL A 37 2.44 15.36 3.92
CA VAL A 37 1.72 16.23 2.97
C VAL A 37 2.73 17.16 2.32
N LYS A 38 2.36 17.75 1.17
CA LYS A 38 3.19 18.76 0.54
C LYS A 38 3.29 20.01 1.41
N ASP A 39 4.39 20.74 1.31
CA ASP A 39 4.68 21.91 2.15
C ASP A 39 3.59 23.00 2.04
N GLU A 40 2.99 23.18 0.86
CA GLU A 40 1.92 24.16 0.67
C GLU A 40 0.69 23.82 1.51
N VAL A 41 0.34 22.54 1.61
CA VAL A 41 -0.75 22.05 2.45
C VAL A 41 -0.38 22.17 3.92
N ALA A 42 0.87 21.85 4.27
CA ALA A 42 1.34 21.92 5.66
C ALA A 42 1.27 23.34 6.25
N GLN A 43 1.59 24.34 5.42
CA GLN A 43 1.65 25.74 5.81
C GLN A 43 0.32 26.49 5.63
N GLY A 44 -0.64 25.94 4.89
CA GLY A 44 -1.92 26.59 4.57
C GLY A 44 -2.86 26.81 5.77
N PHE A 45 -2.54 26.30 6.95
CA PHE A 45 -3.41 26.38 8.13
C PHE A 45 -2.93 27.45 9.13
N GLN A 46 -3.73 28.51 9.29
CA GLN A 46 -3.37 29.67 10.12
C GLN A 46 -3.28 29.38 11.63
N MET A 47 -4.14 28.50 12.17
CA MET A 47 -4.18 28.21 13.61
C MET A 47 -3.52 26.87 14.02
N PHE A 48 -3.20 26.01 13.05
CA PHE A 48 -2.61 24.69 13.33
C PHE A 48 -1.71 24.28 12.16
N LYS A 49 -0.41 24.56 12.28
CA LYS A 49 0.58 24.12 11.29
C LYS A 49 0.70 22.60 11.35
N TRP A 50 0.68 21.95 10.19
CA TRP A 50 0.80 20.50 10.10
C TRP A 50 2.28 20.13 9.98
N TYR A 51 2.79 19.38 10.96
CA TYR A 51 4.18 18.92 10.96
C TYR A 51 4.21 17.41 10.75
N PRO A 52 4.62 16.92 9.57
CA PRO A 52 4.73 15.49 9.33
C PRO A 52 5.63 14.82 10.36
N SER A 53 5.18 13.70 10.91
CA SER A 53 5.99 12.92 11.86
C SER A 53 7.19 12.27 11.16
N ASP A 54 8.16 11.82 11.95
CA ASP A 54 9.34 11.11 11.46
C ASP A 54 8.99 9.81 10.71
N GLU A 55 9.99 9.23 10.03
CA GLU A 55 9.82 8.05 9.21
C GLU A 55 9.28 6.82 9.98
N LYS A 56 9.73 6.62 11.23
CA LYS A 56 9.26 5.48 12.05
C LYS A 56 7.79 5.65 12.42
N ALA A 57 7.35 6.87 12.69
CA ALA A 57 5.97 7.21 12.94
C ALA A 57 5.12 7.04 11.66
N GLN A 58 5.64 7.44 10.48
CA GLN A 58 4.94 7.25 9.19
C GLN A 58 4.62 5.79 8.90
N LEU A 59 5.36 4.83 9.46
CA LEU A 59 5.13 3.40 9.27
C LEU A 59 4.13 2.79 10.28
N ARG A 60 3.55 3.60 11.18
CA ARG A 60 2.52 3.12 12.11
C ARG A 60 1.24 2.71 11.38
N ARG A 61 0.49 1.81 12.02
CA ARG A 61 -0.86 1.43 11.61
C ARG A 61 -1.74 2.65 11.37
N SER A 62 -2.57 2.57 10.34
CA SER A 62 -3.47 3.64 9.89
C SER A 62 -4.39 4.17 10.99
N ILE A 63 -4.72 3.35 11.99
CA ILE A 63 -5.51 3.74 13.16
C ILE A 63 -4.85 4.84 14.03
N TYR A 64 -3.53 4.98 13.95
CA TYR A 64 -2.79 6.03 14.65
C TYR A 64 -2.61 7.29 13.80
N SER A 65 -3.08 7.30 12.54
CA SER A 65 -3.03 8.49 11.70
C SER A 65 -3.90 9.57 12.32
N PHE A 66 -3.30 10.74 12.57
CA PHE A 66 -4.06 11.92 12.95
C PHE A 66 -4.92 12.34 11.76
N GLN A 67 -6.17 12.69 12.06
CA GLN A 67 -7.16 13.00 11.07
C GLN A 67 -7.81 14.34 11.40
N ARG A 68 -8.00 15.19 10.40
CA ARG A 68 -8.65 16.49 10.55
C ARG A 68 -9.77 16.58 9.54
N ARG A 69 -10.92 17.18 9.91
CA ARG A 69 -12.12 17.20 9.05
C ARG A 69 -11.86 17.67 7.62
N SER A 70 -10.96 18.63 7.45
CA SER A 70 -10.58 19.25 6.17
C SER A 70 -9.31 18.67 5.54
N LEU A 71 -8.68 17.66 6.15
CA LEU A 71 -7.42 17.08 5.68
C LEU A 71 -7.38 15.59 6.02
N SER A 72 -7.51 14.77 5.00
CA SER A 72 -7.34 13.32 5.04
C SER A 72 -6.05 12.91 4.33
N MET A 73 -5.59 11.68 4.59
CA MET A 73 -4.45 11.12 3.88
C MET A 73 -4.85 10.89 2.40
N PRO A 74 -4.04 11.33 1.42
CA PRO A 74 -4.42 11.26 0.00
C PRO A 74 -4.82 9.86 -0.48
N LEU A 75 -4.09 8.81 -0.06
CA LEU A 75 -4.46 7.43 -0.39
C LEU A 75 -5.83 7.06 0.20
N MET A 76 -6.10 7.45 1.45
CA MET A 76 -7.35 7.12 2.12
C MET A 76 -8.55 7.75 1.42
N GLU A 77 -8.41 9.01 1.01
CA GLU A 77 -9.44 9.73 0.25
C GLU A 77 -9.73 9.07 -1.10
N VAL A 78 -8.70 8.68 -1.85
CA VAL A 78 -8.85 7.98 -3.13
C VAL A 78 -9.58 6.64 -2.98
N PHE A 79 -9.38 5.94 -1.85
CA PHE A 79 -9.96 4.63 -1.57
C PHE A 79 -11.22 4.68 -0.69
N ASP A 80 -11.99 5.76 -0.82
CA ASP A 80 -13.31 5.97 -0.20
C ASP A 80 -13.31 5.88 1.34
N ALA A 81 -12.29 6.43 2.00
CA ALA A 81 -12.32 6.60 3.45
C ALA A 81 -13.55 7.43 3.90
N ALA A 82 -13.99 7.22 5.14
CA ALA A 82 -15.14 7.93 5.67
C ALA A 82 -14.91 9.46 5.65
N ASN A 83 -15.86 10.19 5.08
CA ASN A 83 -15.86 11.65 5.14
C ASN A 83 -16.03 12.10 6.60
N MET A 84 -15.11 12.93 7.09
CA MET A 84 -15.10 13.42 8.47
C MET A 84 -15.91 14.69 8.69
N SER A 85 -16.40 15.30 7.60
CA SER A 85 -17.23 16.50 7.65
C SER A 85 -18.72 16.19 7.72
N GLU A 86 -19.11 14.94 7.44
CA GLU A 86 -20.50 14.51 7.33
C GLU A 86 -20.74 13.22 8.12
N SER A 87 -21.99 12.95 8.47
CA SER A 87 -22.36 11.67 9.07
C SER A 87 -22.32 10.56 8.02
N CYS A 88 -21.48 9.54 8.24
CA CYS A 88 -21.33 8.40 7.34
C CYS A 88 -21.90 7.14 7.99
N SER A 89 -23.13 6.76 7.62
CA SER A 89 -23.74 5.51 8.11
C SER A 89 -23.12 4.27 7.46
N ARG A 90 -22.67 4.41 6.21
CA ARG A 90 -21.96 3.38 5.44
C ARG A 90 -21.00 4.05 4.46
N ARG A 91 -19.78 3.54 4.38
CA ARG A 91 -18.78 4.02 3.42
C ARG A 91 -19.21 3.66 1.99
N SER A 92 -19.01 4.59 1.06
CA SER A 92 -19.09 4.30 -0.37
C SER A 92 -17.93 3.37 -0.76
N VAL A 93 -18.17 2.52 -1.75
CA VAL A 93 -17.13 1.68 -2.35
C VAL A 93 -17.22 1.90 -3.85
N THR A 94 -16.25 2.62 -4.39
CA THR A 94 -16.12 2.87 -5.82
C THR A 94 -15.02 1.99 -6.40
N THR A 95 -15.12 1.73 -7.70
CA THR A 95 -14.11 1.04 -8.51
C THR A 95 -13.85 1.89 -9.74
N VAL A 96 -12.88 2.79 -9.65
CA VAL A 96 -12.61 3.79 -10.71
C VAL A 96 -11.15 3.78 -11.12
N ALA A 97 -10.87 4.08 -12.39
CA ALA A 97 -9.51 4.07 -12.95
C ALA A 97 -8.49 4.90 -12.15
N PRO A 98 -8.82 6.06 -11.56
CA PRO A 98 -7.90 6.81 -10.70
C PRO A 98 -7.37 6.05 -9.49
N GLN A 99 -8.13 5.09 -8.93
CA GLN A 99 -7.67 4.28 -7.79
C GLN A 99 -6.53 3.34 -8.22
N ALA A 100 -6.71 2.61 -9.32
CA ALA A 100 -5.67 1.76 -9.88
C ALA A 100 -4.44 2.57 -10.29
N LEU A 101 -4.65 3.75 -10.89
CA LEU A 101 -3.56 4.64 -11.29
C LEU A 101 -2.80 5.21 -10.09
N THR A 102 -3.49 5.46 -8.98
CA THR A 102 -2.89 5.91 -7.71
C THR A 102 -2.00 4.83 -7.12
N LEU A 103 -2.42 3.56 -7.14
CA LEU A 103 -1.54 2.48 -6.70
C LEU A 103 -0.36 2.28 -7.64
N LEU A 104 -0.53 2.46 -8.95
CA LEU A 104 0.55 2.28 -9.93
C LEU A 104 1.64 3.35 -9.81
N ASN A 105 1.26 4.61 -9.54
CA ASN A 105 2.17 5.76 -9.58
C ASN A 105 2.38 6.44 -8.22
N GLY A 106 1.69 5.98 -7.18
CA GLY A 106 1.72 6.60 -5.86
C GLY A 106 3.05 6.40 -5.14
N GLU A 107 3.43 7.40 -4.35
CA GLU A 107 4.66 7.39 -3.57
C GLU A 107 4.71 6.22 -2.58
N LEU A 108 3.58 5.91 -1.92
CA LEU A 108 3.49 4.76 -1.02
C LEU A 108 3.90 3.47 -1.73
N THR A 109 3.27 3.15 -2.85
CA THR A 109 3.60 1.93 -3.61
C THR A 109 5.05 1.97 -4.09
N ALA A 110 5.53 3.11 -4.59
CA ALA A 110 6.90 3.23 -5.08
C ALA A 110 7.96 2.97 -3.99
N VAL A 111 7.74 3.44 -2.76
CA VAL A 111 8.64 3.21 -1.62
C VAL A 111 8.49 1.79 -1.08
N GLU A 112 7.27 1.34 -0.86
CA GLU A 112 7.00 0.05 -0.21
C GLU A 112 7.28 -1.13 -1.14
N SER A 113 7.14 -0.97 -2.46
CA SER A 113 7.58 -1.99 -3.43
C SER A 113 9.09 -2.22 -3.41
N LYS A 114 9.90 -1.19 -3.13
CA LYS A 114 11.36 -1.35 -2.98
C LYS A 114 11.71 -2.11 -1.69
N ARG A 115 11.06 -1.76 -0.58
CA ARG A 115 11.20 -2.49 0.70
C ARG A 115 10.75 -3.95 0.55
N PHE A 116 9.62 -4.17 -0.13
CA PHE A 116 9.11 -5.49 -0.47
C PHE A 116 10.11 -6.28 -1.32
N ALA A 117 10.70 -5.67 -2.35
CA ALA A 117 11.73 -6.30 -3.17
C ALA A 117 12.94 -6.73 -2.34
N ALA A 118 13.47 -5.84 -1.50
CA ALA A 118 14.59 -6.16 -0.60
C ALA A 118 14.26 -7.34 0.33
N ARG A 119 13.06 -7.35 0.91
CA ARG A 119 12.58 -8.45 1.76
C ARG A 119 12.45 -9.77 0.99
N VAL A 120 11.99 -9.74 -0.26
CA VAL A 120 11.92 -10.94 -1.10
C VAL A 120 13.32 -11.49 -1.38
N VAL A 121 14.29 -10.63 -1.70
CA VAL A 121 15.69 -11.03 -1.91
C VAL A 121 16.27 -11.67 -0.65
N GLU A 122 16.03 -11.08 0.52
CA GLU A 122 16.48 -11.62 1.81
C GLU A 122 15.92 -13.02 2.07
N LEU A 123 14.64 -13.25 1.77
CA LEU A 123 13.96 -14.51 2.06
C LEU A 123 14.18 -15.61 1.02
N ALA A 124 14.44 -15.26 -0.25
CA ALA A 124 14.51 -16.21 -1.35
C ALA A 124 15.94 -16.39 -1.93
N GLY A 125 16.89 -15.55 -1.53
CA GLY A 125 18.25 -15.54 -2.06
C GLY A 125 18.29 -15.01 -3.50
N ALA A 126 19.24 -15.50 -4.29
CA ALA A 126 19.55 -14.95 -5.61
C ALA A 126 18.80 -15.57 -6.80
N ASP A 127 18.05 -16.66 -6.61
CA ASP A 127 17.34 -17.35 -7.70
C ASP A 127 16.05 -16.61 -8.09
N PRO A 128 15.92 -16.09 -9.33
CA PRO A 128 14.74 -15.36 -9.78
C PRO A 128 13.44 -16.16 -9.64
N VAL A 129 13.48 -17.47 -9.87
CA VAL A 129 12.26 -18.29 -9.82
C VAL A 129 11.74 -18.40 -8.39
N ARG A 130 12.64 -18.63 -7.44
CA ARG A 130 12.32 -18.61 -6.00
C ARG A 130 11.88 -17.23 -5.53
N GLN A 131 12.52 -16.16 -6.01
CA GLN A 131 12.11 -14.79 -5.68
C GLN A 131 10.69 -14.48 -6.16
N ILE A 132 10.35 -14.84 -7.41
CA ILE A 132 8.99 -14.66 -7.94
C ILE A 132 7.99 -15.47 -7.12
N GLY A 133 8.24 -16.76 -6.90
CA GLY A 133 7.35 -17.60 -6.07
C GLY A 133 7.16 -17.01 -4.67
N LYS A 134 8.25 -16.53 -4.06
CA LYS A 134 8.20 -15.89 -2.74
C LYS A 134 7.38 -14.60 -2.76
N ALA A 135 7.53 -13.76 -3.77
CA ALA A 135 6.74 -12.53 -3.92
C ALA A 135 5.23 -12.83 -3.99
N PHE A 136 4.82 -13.79 -4.82
CA PHE A 136 3.42 -14.23 -4.91
C PHE A 136 2.92 -14.83 -3.59
N SER A 137 3.71 -15.69 -2.95
CA SER A 137 3.32 -16.31 -1.67
C SER A 137 3.13 -15.27 -0.55
N LEU A 138 3.91 -14.19 -0.56
CA LEU A 138 3.77 -13.11 0.42
C LEU A 138 2.54 -12.25 0.11
N ALA A 139 2.37 -11.81 -1.14
CA ALA A 139 1.35 -10.84 -1.51
C ALA A 139 -0.05 -11.44 -1.66
N LEU A 140 -0.15 -12.64 -2.23
CA LEU A 140 -1.41 -13.29 -2.63
C LEU A 140 -1.65 -14.64 -1.94
N LEU A 141 -0.73 -15.09 -1.07
CA LEU A 141 -0.84 -16.35 -0.33
C LEU A 141 -0.98 -17.61 -1.22
N ARG A 142 -0.45 -17.55 -2.45
CA ARG A 142 -0.42 -18.67 -3.40
C ARG A 142 0.83 -18.64 -4.27
N GLU A 143 1.07 -19.73 -4.99
CA GLU A 143 2.08 -19.78 -6.04
C GLU A 143 1.59 -19.08 -7.32
N PRO A 144 2.50 -18.53 -8.15
CA PRO A 144 2.14 -17.95 -9.44
C PRO A 144 1.65 -19.04 -10.40
N ALA A 145 0.60 -18.74 -11.16
CA ALA A 145 0.21 -19.55 -12.30
C ALA A 145 1.29 -19.51 -13.39
N ASN A 146 1.30 -20.49 -14.29
CA ASN A 146 2.31 -20.58 -15.35
C ASN A 146 2.43 -19.29 -16.17
N GLY A 147 1.31 -18.66 -16.54
CA GLY A 147 1.32 -17.39 -17.29
C GLY A 147 1.90 -16.23 -16.48
N GLU A 148 1.57 -16.14 -15.19
CA GLU A 148 2.09 -15.12 -14.28
C GLU A 148 3.59 -15.28 -14.05
N LEU A 149 4.06 -16.53 -13.92
CA LEU A 149 5.49 -16.82 -13.78
C LEU A 149 6.28 -16.38 -15.01
N GLN A 150 5.77 -16.63 -16.22
CA GLN A 150 6.43 -16.18 -17.45
C GLN A 150 6.44 -14.64 -17.55
N ALA A 151 5.32 -13.99 -17.26
CA ALA A 151 5.23 -12.53 -17.25
C ALA A 151 6.17 -11.90 -16.21
N ALA A 152 6.26 -12.47 -15.01
CA ALA A 152 7.15 -12.01 -13.96
C ALA A 152 8.63 -12.23 -14.33
N ARG A 153 8.97 -13.35 -15.00
CA ARG A 153 10.33 -13.56 -15.52
C ARG A 153 10.74 -12.52 -16.57
N ALA A 154 9.82 -12.11 -17.43
CA ALA A 154 10.08 -11.03 -18.39
C ALA A 154 10.43 -9.68 -17.72
N LEU A 155 10.05 -9.48 -16.45
CA LEU A 155 10.48 -8.30 -15.70
C LEU A 155 11.98 -8.31 -15.35
N TYR A 156 12.63 -9.47 -15.31
CA TYR A 156 14.05 -9.61 -15.05
C TYR A 156 14.92 -9.38 -16.30
N GLU A 157 14.35 -9.44 -17.50
CA GLU A 157 15.10 -9.24 -18.75
C GLU A 157 15.69 -7.83 -18.82
N GLY A 158 17.03 -7.76 -18.81
CA GLY A 158 17.78 -6.50 -18.88
C GLY A 158 17.76 -5.65 -17.60
N ARG A 159 17.31 -6.19 -16.46
CA ARG A 159 17.19 -5.44 -15.20
C ARG A 159 17.88 -6.16 -14.04
N SER A 160 18.22 -5.41 -12.99
CA SER A 160 18.66 -6.02 -11.74
C SER A 160 17.49 -6.75 -11.05
N PRO A 161 17.76 -7.78 -10.21
CA PRO A 161 16.72 -8.43 -9.42
C PRO A 161 15.90 -7.46 -8.57
N GLU A 162 16.55 -6.45 -7.98
CA GLU A 162 15.88 -5.44 -7.15
C GLU A 162 14.89 -4.59 -7.96
N GLU A 163 15.28 -4.14 -9.16
CA GLU A 163 14.40 -3.36 -10.03
C GLU A 163 13.23 -4.20 -10.55
N ALA A 164 13.51 -5.44 -10.98
CA ALA A 164 12.50 -6.38 -11.44
C ALA A 164 11.46 -6.67 -10.35
N LEU A 165 11.92 -6.95 -9.13
CA LEU A 165 11.06 -7.21 -7.97
C LEU A 165 10.30 -5.98 -7.50
N THR A 166 10.89 -4.79 -7.59
CA THR A 166 10.18 -3.54 -7.27
C THR A 166 8.99 -3.36 -8.21
N ARG A 167 9.19 -3.59 -9.52
CA ARG A 167 8.09 -3.54 -10.49
C ARG A 167 7.06 -4.64 -10.25
N LEU A 168 7.50 -5.86 -9.93
CA LEU A 168 6.60 -6.95 -9.58
C LEU A 168 5.75 -6.60 -8.35
N GLY A 169 6.34 -6.05 -7.30
CA GLY A 169 5.62 -5.58 -6.10
C GLY A 169 4.55 -4.56 -6.44
N THR A 170 4.87 -3.57 -7.28
CA THR A 170 3.89 -2.58 -7.75
C THR A 170 2.73 -3.23 -8.52
N VAL A 171 3.00 -4.23 -9.36
CA VAL A 171 1.94 -4.99 -10.05
C VAL A 171 1.09 -5.77 -9.05
N LEU A 172 1.71 -6.52 -8.13
CA LEU A 172 1.02 -7.34 -7.14
C LEU A 172 0.09 -6.50 -6.24
N PHE A 173 0.54 -5.34 -5.78
CA PHE A 173 -0.28 -4.41 -5.00
C PHE A 173 -1.45 -3.79 -5.78
N ASN A 174 -1.43 -3.87 -7.11
CA ASN A 174 -2.49 -3.36 -7.98
C ASN A 174 -3.51 -4.43 -8.41
N LEU A 175 -3.25 -5.72 -8.12
CA LEU A 175 -4.14 -6.80 -8.54
C LEU A 175 -5.46 -6.78 -7.78
N ASN A 176 -6.54 -7.18 -8.45
CA ASN A 176 -7.85 -7.32 -7.81
C ASN A 176 -7.80 -8.32 -6.64
N GLU A 177 -7.06 -9.42 -6.79
CA GLU A 177 -6.89 -10.43 -5.72
C GLU A 177 -6.26 -9.85 -4.45
N PHE A 178 -5.49 -8.76 -4.57
CA PHE A 178 -4.95 -8.04 -3.41
C PHE A 178 -5.95 -7.06 -2.79
N LEU A 179 -6.87 -6.52 -3.60
CA LEU A 179 -7.80 -5.44 -3.20
C LEU A 179 -9.17 -5.94 -2.73
N TYR A 180 -9.54 -7.18 -3.03
CA TYR A 180 -10.87 -7.73 -2.76
C TYR A 180 -10.78 -8.99 -1.92
N LEU A 181 -11.68 -9.11 -0.94
CA LEU A 181 -11.90 -10.33 -0.17
C LEU A 181 -13.01 -11.15 -0.82
N GLU A 182 -12.81 -12.46 -0.89
CA GLU A 182 -13.79 -13.44 -1.37
C GLU A 182 -14.76 -13.92 -0.28
#